data_AF-A0A919BPC5-F1
#
_entry.id   AF-A0A919BPC5-F1
#
_cell.length_a   1.000
_cell.length_b   1.000
_cell.length_c   1.000
_cell.angle_alpha   90.00
_cell.angle_beta   90.00
_cell.angle_gamma   90.00
#
_symmetry.space_group_name_H-M   'P 1'
#
loop_
_entity.id
_entity.type
_entity.pdbx_description
1 polymer ?
#
loop_
_entity_poly.entity_id
_entity_poly.type
_entity_poly.pdbx_seq_one_letter_code
_entity_poly.pdbx_strand_id
1 'polypeptide(L)'
;MTNNNNNQSNSISAEAAQVSSLTPEETRKILTPFAFEIDKSLFGLPLATPWRRGIALLIDFTVVAMLAHMSGDLLALLVAITLVKIGSRKRAEQFGQQRSLRKRFLKWLGCFIILLVLLDNVPKIIDGSFWQSNSNISVTLDDEPMVNPNTELKQDSETKPQIMQDKQAAQGQEIVYKGVAWAKGFIDDLGLSFGWAAFYFSVITSIWNGQTLGKKLLGIRIVQLDGTPLSVWDSFGRYGGYGAGLATGLLGFLQIYWDPNRQAIHDKISSTIVIDVKLAKAAQHSGRHAGIRIKSNEEIS
;
A
#
# COMPACT_ATOMS: atom_id res chain seq x y z
N MET A 1 31.26 58.50 -18.94
CA MET A 1 30.80 57.40 -18.06
C MET A 1 30.18 56.35 -18.96
N THR A 2 31.00 55.44 -19.49
CA THR A 2 30.62 54.45 -20.50
C THR A 2 30.94 53.04 -19.98
N ASN A 3 30.03 52.12 -20.29
CA ASN A 3 30.16 50.66 -20.25
C ASN A 3 30.46 49.98 -18.91
N ASN A 4 29.41 49.50 -18.23
CA ASN A 4 29.53 48.36 -17.31
C ASN A 4 28.41 47.31 -17.42
N ASN A 5 27.49 47.42 -18.40
CA ASN A 5 26.31 46.54 -18.50
C ASN A 5 26.53 45.26 -19.33
N ASN A 6 27.63 45.14 -20.08
CA ASN A 6 27.87 43.99 -20.97
C ASN A 6 28.53 42.79 -20.28
N ASN A 7 29.17 42.98 -19.12
CA ASN A 7 29.80 41.87 -18.38
C ASN A 7 28.80 41.07 -17.53
N GLN A 8 27.71 41.71 -17.08
CA GLN A 8 26.72 41.08 -16.19
C GLN A 8 25.75 40.15 -16.95
N SER A 9 25.44 40.45 -18.22
CA SER A 9 24.63 39.57 -19.08
C SER A 9 25.40 38.32 -19.54
N ASN A 10 26.71 38.45 -19.76
CA ASN A 10 27.58 37.32 -20.12
C ASN A 10 27.84 36.38 -18.93
N SER A 11 27.97 36.90 -17.70
CA SER A 11 28.15 36.05 -16.51
C SER A 11 26.90 35.23 -16.18
N ILE A 12 25.70 35.82 -16.29
CA ILE A 12 24.43 35.10 -16.06
C ILE A 12 24.22 33.99 -17.10
N SER A 13 24.57 34.26 -18.37
CA SER A 13 24.46 33.27 -19.44
C SER A 13 25.47 32.13 -19.31
N ALA A 14 26.70 32.43 -18.84
CA ALA A 14 27.72 31.43 -18.57
C ALA A 14 27.41 30.57 -17.33
N GLU A 15 26.83 31.16 -16.28
CA GLU A 15 26.42 30.45 -15.06
C GLU A 15 25.19 29.57 -15.32
N ALA A 16 24.21 30.03 -16.11
CA ALA A 16 23.08 29.21 -16.57
C ALA A 16 23.50 28.02 -17.47
N ALA A 17 24.55 28.21 -18.28
CA ALA A 17 25.13 27.15 -19.09
C ALA A 17 25.89 26.10 -18.24
N GLN A 18 26.59 26.54 -17.18
CA GLN A 18 27.26 25.64 -16.23
C GLN A 18 26.27 24.82 -15.39
N VAL A 19 25.14 25.42 -14.95
CA VAL A 19 24.09 24.69 -14.22
C VAL A 19 23.53 23.55 -15.06
N SER A 20 23.42 23.74 -16.38
CA SER A 20 22.88 22.75 -17.32
C SER A 20 23.74 21.49 -17.54
N SER A 21 24.97 21.43 -17.01
CA SER A 21 25.91 20.32 -17.24
C SER A 21 26.46 19.66 -15.97
N LEU A 22 25.80 19.85 -14.82
CA LEU A 22 26.29 19.32 -13.54
C LEU A 22 26.30 17.79 -13.50
N THR A 23 27.35 17.21 -12.92
CA THR A 23 27.46 15.76 -12.74
C THR A 23 26.48 15.25 -11.65
N PRO A 24 26.13 13.95 -11.65
CA PRO A 24 25.22 13.40 -10.64
C PRO A 24 25.70 13.55 -9.19
N GLU A 25 27.01 13.61 -8.96
CA GLU A 25 27.61 13.81 -7.64
C GLU A 25 27.50 15.28 -7.19
N GLU A 26 27.63 16.23 -8.11
CA GLU A 26 27.46 17.66 -7.83
C GLU A 26 25.99 18.00 -7.59
N THR A 27 25.07 17.38 -8.34
CA THR A 27 23.62 17.50 -8.14
C THR A 27 23.17 17.07 -6.73
N ARG A 28 23.93 16.19 -6.05
CA ARG A 28 23.63 15.82 -4.65
C ARG A 28 24.09 16.85 -3.63
N LYS A 29 25.06 17.69 -3.99
CA LYS A 29 25.65 18.71 -3.09
C LYS A 29 24.96 20.06 -3.20
N ILE A 30 24.35 20.36 -4.35
CA ILE A 30 23.69 21.63 -4.63
C ILE A 30 22.25 21.43 -5.12
N LEU A 31 21.36 22.34 -4.71
CA LEU A 31 19.96 22.35 -5.14
C LEU A 31 19.91 22.77 -6.61
N THR A 32 19.64 21.82 -7.51
CA THR A 32 19.50 22.12 -8.94
C THR A 32 18.02 22.26 -9.32
N PRO A 33 17.68 23.13 -10.29
CA PRO A 33 16.31 23.26 -10.76
C PRO A 33 15.81 21.98 -11.44
N PHE A 34 16.71 21.15 -11.99
CA PHE A 34 16.38 19.87 -12.63
C PHE A 34 15.73 18.85 -11.69
N ALA A 35 16.07 18.89 -10.39
CA ALA A 35 15.48 17.97 -9.41
C ALA A 35 13.99 18.23 -9.11
N PHE A 36 13.48 19.41 -9.50
CA PHE A 36 12.07 19.80 -9.32
C PHE A 36 11.35 20.05 -10.65
N GLU A 37 12.02 19.85 -11.79
CA GLU A 37 11.42 20.10 -13.10
C GLU A 37 10.36 19.02 -13.39
N ILE A 38 9.15 19.46 -13.73
CA ILE A 38 8.07 18.59 -14.18
C ILE A 38 8.42 18.11 -15.59
N ASP A 39 8.27 16.82 -15.86
CA ASP A 39 8.47 16.27 -17.19
C ASP A 39 7.53 16.96 -18.18
N LYS A 40 8.14 17.66 -19.15
CA LYS A 40 7.42 18.44 -20.17
C LYS A 40 6.51 17.57 -21.03
N SER A 41 6.76 16.26 -21.05
CA SER A 41 5.90 15.27 -21.68
C SER A 41 4.50 15.23 -21.04
N LEU A 42 4.35 15.61 -19.78
CA LEU A 42 3.06 15.55 -19.09
C LEU A 42 2.12 16.70 -19.45
N PHE A 43 2.61 17.73 -20.14
CA PHE A 43 1.80 18.89 -20.52
C PHE A 43 0.81 18.55 -21.63
N GLY A 44 -0.44 18.97 -21.44
CA GLY A 44 -1.54 18.72 -22.39
C GLY A 44 -2.21 17.35 -22.25
N LEU A 45 -1.77 16.50 -21.33
CA LEU A 45 -2.43 15.23 -21.07
C LEU A 45 -3.83 15.44 -20.46
N PRO A 46 -4.85 14.70 -20.94
CA PRO A 46 -6.20 14.79 -20.38
C PRO A 46 -6.22 14.21 -18.97
N LEU A 47 -6.52 15.06 -18.00
CA LEU A 47 -6.62 14.68 -16.59
C LEU A 47 -7.94 13.95 -16.33
N ALA A 48 -7.88 12.92 -15.48
CA ALA A 48 -9.08 12.20 -15.07
C ALA A 48 -10.04 13.10 -14.27
N THR A 49 -11.33 13.08 -14.62
CA THR A 49 -12.40 13.79 -13.91
C THR A 49 -12.54 13.32 -12.45
N PRO A 50 -12.92 14.19 -11.50
CA PRO A 50 -13.06 13.85 -10.09
C PRO A 50 -13.92 12.61 -9.81
N TRP A 51 -15.09 12.53 -10.44
CA TRP A 51 -16.05 11.44 -10.23
C TRP A 51 -15.50 10.07 -10.63
N ARG A 52 -14.74 9.99 -11.73
CA ARG A 52 -14.09 8.74 -12.15
C ARG A 52 -13.01 8.31 -11.16
N ARG A 53 -12.32 9.24 -10.52
CA ARG A 53 -11.39 8.87 -9.43
C ARG A 53 -12.15 8.37 -8.19
N GLY A 54 -13.27 9.01 -7.86
CA GLY A 54 -14.16 8.59 -6.78
C GLY A 54 -14.70 7.17 -6.97
N ILE A 55 -15.28 6.86 -8.15
CA ILE A 55 -15.78 5.51 -8.45
C ILE A 55 -14.65 4.48 -8.43
N ALA A 56 -13.47 4.81 -8.99
CA ALA A 56 -12.32 3.89 -8.93
C ALA A 56 -11.96 3.56 -7.48
N LEU A 57 -11.91 4.58 -6.62
CA LEU A 57 -11.59 4.41 -5.21
C LEU A 57 -12.66 3.58 -4.47
N LEU A 58 -13.94 3.78 -4.78
CA LEU A 58 -15.03 2.96 -4.24
C LEU A 58 -14.87 1.48 -4.61
N ILE A 59 -14.60 1.18 -5.89
CA ILE A 59 -14.36 -0.19 -6.34
C ILE A 59 -13.13 -0.78 -5.62
N ASP A 60 -12.06 -0.02 -5.52
CA ASP A 60 -10.84 -0.45 -4.84
C ASP A 60 -11.10 -0.75 -3.35
N PHE A 61 -11.89 0.09 -2.66
CA PHE A 61 -12.29 -0.17 -1.28
C PHE A 61 -13.15 -1.42 -1.13
N THR A 62 -14.07 -1.68 -2.07
CA THR A 62 -14.85 -2.93 -2.07
C THR A 62 -13.93 -4.14 -2.19
N VAL A 63 -12.93 -4.09 -3.09
CA VAL A 63 -11.94 -5.17 -3.23
C VAL A 63 -11.13 -5.34 -1.94
N VAL A 64 -10.62 -4.25 -1.37
CA VAL A 64 -9.84 -4.31 -0.12
C VAL A 64 -10.68 -4.83 1.04
N ALA A 65 -11.94 -4.44 1.15
CA ALA A 65 -12.85 -4.96 2.16
C ALA A 65 -13.08 -6.48 2.00
N MET A 66 -13.19 -6.97 0.77
CA MET A 66 -13.24 -8.42 0.51
C MET A 66 -11.92 -9.11 0.93
N LEU A 67 -10.77 -8.52 0.60
CA LEU A 67 -9.46 -9.06 0.98
C LEU A 67 -9.24 -9.04 2.50
N ALA A 68 -9.80 -8.08 3.23
CA ALA A 68 -9.67 -7.97 4.67
C ALA A 68 -10.28 -9.17 5.44
N HIS A 69 -11.21 -9.91 4.82
CA HIS A 69 -11.75 -11.16 5.38
C HIS A 69 -10.80 -12.36 5.19
N MET A 70 -9.70 -12.20 4.45
CA MET A 70 -8.71 -13.26 4.22
C MET A 70 -7.68 -13.31 5.34
N SER A 71 -7.10 -14.49 5.58
CA SER A 71 -6.13 -14.70 6.66
C SER A 71 -4.86 -13.85 6.51
N GLY A 72 -4.29 -13.43 7.64
CA GLY A 72 -3.02 -12.70 7.69
C GLY A 72 -1.83 -13.50 7.15
N ASP A 73 -1.89 -14.83 7.24
CA ASP A 73 -0.84 -15.70 6.69
C ASP A 73 -0.76 -15.60 5.17
N LEU A 74 -1.91 -15.47 4.49
CA LEU A 74 -1.94 -15.26 3.04
C LEU A 74 -1.35 -13.90 2.67
N LEU A 75 -1.63 -12.86 3.46
CA LEU A 75 -1.01 -11.55 3.28
C LEU A 75 0.51 -11.64 3.44
N ALA A 76 0.99 -12.30 4.49
CA ALA A 76 2.42 -12.48 4.74
C ALA A 76 3.12 -13.23 3.59
N LEU A 77 2.49 -14.29 3.08
CA LEU A 77 2.99 -15.04 1.93
C LEU A 77 3.04 -14.18 0.65
N LEU A 78 1.99 -13.41 0.36
CA LEU A 78 1.95 -12.49 -0.78
C LEU A 78 3.00 -11.40 -0.69
N VAL A 79 3.16 -10.79 0.48
CA VAL A 79 4.24 -9.81 0.75
C VAL A 79 5.60 -10.43 0.48
N ALA A 80 5.84 -11.64 0.96
CA ALA A 80 7.11 -12.31 0.76
C ALA A 80 7.41 -12.61 -0.71
N ILE A 81 6.44 -13.16 -1.45
CA ILE A 81 6.54 -13.43 -2.89
C ILE A 81 6.81 -12.13 -3.65
N THR A 82 6.09 -11.06 -3.31
CA THR A 82 6.26 -9.77 -3.98
C THR A 82 7.62 -9.15 -3.69
N LEU A 83 8.16 -9.25 -2.48
CA LEU A 83 9.53 -8.82 -2.16
C LEU A 83 10.58 -9.58 -2.99
N VAL A 84 10.44 -10.90 -3.14
CA VAL A 84 11.33 -11.71 -3.98
C VAL A 84 11.23 -11.31 -5.46
N LYS A 85 10.00 -11.08 -5.96
CA LYS A 85 9.74 -10.66 -7.35
C LYS A 85 10.24 -9.24 -7.64
N ILE A 86 10.04 -8.31 -6.71
CA ILE A 86 10.55 -6.93 -6.77
C ILE A 86 12.09 -6.94 -6.76
N GLY A 87 12.71 -7.84 -5.99
CA GLY A 87 14.15 -8.07 -6.00
C GLY A 87 14.68 -8.75 -7.27
N SER A 88 13.83 -9.20 -8.20
CA SER A 88 14.22 -9.91 -9.42
C SER A 88 14.69 -8.96 -10.55
N ARG A 89 15.57 -9.45 -11.44
CA ARG A 89 16.32 -8.61 -12.40
C ARG A 89 15.44 -7.89 -13.44
N LYS A 90 14.31 -8.46 -13.84
CA LYS A 90 13.45 -7.94 -14.93
C LYS A 90 12.90 -6.54 -14.67
N ARG A 91 12.63 -6.20 -13.41
CA ARG A 91 12.13 -4.86 -13.03
C ARG A 91 13.25 -3.82 -12.87
N ALA A 92 14.47 -4.27 -12.61
CA ALA A 92 15.62 -3.39 -12.45
C ALA A 92 16.01 -2.70 -13.77
N GLU A 93 15.76 -3.35 -14.89
CA GLU A 93 15.99 -2.80 -16.23
C GLU A 93 15.04 -1.63 -16.54
N GLN A 94 13.79 -1.68 -16.04
CA GLN A 94 12.83 -0.58 -16.17
C GLN A 94 13.19 0.66 -15.35
N PHE A 95 13.93 0.50 -14.25
CA PHE A 95 14.36 1.60 -13.37
C PHE A 95 15.83 2.00 -13.56
N GLY A 96 16.54 1.46 -14.57
CA GLY A 96 17.94 1.81 -14.89
C GLY A 96 18.97 1.52 -13.79
N GLN A 97 18.61 0.78 -12.74
CA GLN A 97 19.46 0.59 -11.56
C GLN A 97 20.28 -0.71 -11.63
N GLN A 98 21.61 -0.57 -11.71
CA GLN A 98 22.55 -1.69 -11.63
C GLN A 98 22.53 -2.40 -10.26
N ARG A 99 23.09 -3.61 -10.24
CA ARG A 99 23.07 -4.60 -9.15
C ARG A 99 23.44 -3.98 -7.80
N SER A 100 22.47 -3.89 -6.89
CA SER A 100 22.67 -3.39 -5.52
C SER A 100 22.50 -4.52 -4.51
N LEU A 101 23.37 -4.54 -3.48
CA LEU A 101 23.28 -5.41 -2.30
C LEU A 101 21.87 -5.41 -1.67
N ARG A 102 21.16 -4.28 -1.78
CA ARG A 102 19.76 -4.13 -1.35
C ARG A 102 18.82 -5.17 -1.97
N LYS A 103 19.09 -5.63 -3.20
CA LYS A 103 18.27 -6.63 -3.91
C LYS A 103 18.49 -8.05 -3.37
N ARG A 104 19.72 -8.38 -2.97
CA ARG A 104 20.03 -9.66 -2.31
C ARG A 104 19.37 -9.70 -0.93
N PHE A 105 19.44 -8.57 -0.20
CA PHE A 105 18.77 -8.42 1.07
C PHE A 105 17.25 -8.56 0.96
N LEU A 106 16.59 -7.88 0.02
CA LEU A 106 15.13 -8.00 -0.19
C LEU A 106 14.68 -9.44 -0.48
N LYS A 107 15.46 -10.19 -1.25
CA LYS A 107 15.18 -11.61 -1.50
C LYS A 107 15.36 -12.47 -0.25
N TRP A 108 16.45 -12.25 0.49
CA TRP A 108 16.69 -12.95 1.75
C TRP A 108 15.58 -12.68 2.75
N LEU A 109 15.16 -11.42 2.87
CA LEU A 109 14.05 -11.02 3.72
C LEU A 109 12.74 -11.69 3.30
N GLY A 110 12.44 -11.73 2.00
CA GLY A 110 11.28 -12.46 1.48
C GLY A 110 11.34 -13.96 1.79
N CYS A 111 12.47 -14.63 1.53
CA CYS A 111 12.64 -16.04 1.89
C CYS A 111 12.54 -16.29 3.40
N PHE A 112 13.03 -15.35 4.21
CA PHE A 112 12.93 -15.43 5.67
C PHE A 112 11.49 -15.30 6.15
N ILE A 113 10.70 -14.39 5.59
CA ILE A 113 9.26 -14.28 5.91
C ILE A 113 8.55 -15.59 5.52
N ILE A 114 8.84 -16.16 4.36
CA ILE A 114 8.28 -17.47 3.95
C ILE A 114 8.65 -18.55 4.98
N LEU A 115 9.91 -18.57 5.44
CA LEU A 115 10.36 -19.51 6.45
C LEU A 115 9.60 -19.35 7.78
N LEU A 116 9.37 -18.12 8.25
CA LEU A 116 8.60 -17.87 9.47
C LEU A 116 7.15 -18.37 9.35
N VAL A 117 6.51 -18.08 8.22
CA VAL A 117 5.15 -18.57 7.94
C VAL A 117 5.15 -20.10 7.89
N LEU A 118 6.16 -20.73 7.28
CA LEU A 118 6.28 -22.19 7.28
C LEU A 118 6.47 -22.73 8.71
N LEU A 119 7.36 -22.16 9.51
CA LEU A 119 7.64 -22.65 10.87
C LEU A 119 6.41 -22.58 11.79
N ASP A 120 5.54 -21.60 11.61
CA ASP A 120 4.29 -21.52 12.38
C ASP A 120 3.23 -22.55 11.92
N ASN A 121 3.22 -22.87 10.62
CA ASN A 121 2.21 -23.77 10.04
C ASN A 121 2.63 -25.24 10.00
N VAL A 122 3.93 -25.54 9.96
CA VAL A 122 4.47 -26.91 9.88
C VAL A 122 4.07 -27.76 11.10
N PRO A 123 4.19 -27.30 12.36
CA PRO A 123 3.74 -28.08 13.52
C PRO A 123 2.24 -28.41 13.46
N LYS A 124 1.40 -27.44 13.08
CA LYS A 124 -0.06 -27.62 12.95
C LYS A 124 -0.43 -28.71 11.92
N ILE A 125 0.37 -28.81 10.85
CA ILE A 125 0.22 -29.83 9.80
C ILE A 125 0.70 -31.21 10.29
N ILE A 126 1.84 -31.26 10.99
CA ILE A 126 2.42 -32.51 11.51
C ILE A 126 1.53 -33.12 12.59
N ASP A 127 0.97 -32.30 13.47
CA ASP A 127 0.12 -32.75 14.58
C ASP A 127 -1.33 -33.08 14.14
N GLY A 128 -1.63 -33.05 12.83
CA GLY A 128 -2.95 -33.41 12.27
C GLY A 128 -4.09 -32.41 12.56
N SER A 129 -3.88 -31.44 13.45
CA SER A 129 -4.86 -30.42 13.84
C SER A 129 -5.40 -29.58 12.67
N PHE A 130 -4.62 -29.42 11.60
CA PHE A 130 -5.05 -28.76 10.37
C PHE A 130 -6.24 -29.44 9.69
N TRP A 131 -6.29 -30.78 9.68
CA TRP A 131 -7.34 -31.56 9.01
C TRP A 131 -8.59 -31.73 9.87
N GLN A 132 -8.45 -31.70 11.20
CA GLN A 132 -9.58 -31.84 12.14
C GLN A 132 -10.53 -30.62 12.12
N SER A 133 -10.01 -29.43 11.80
CA SER A 133 -10.75 -28.15 11.83
C SER A 133 -11.96 -28.10 10.87
N ASN A 134 -11.94 -28.85 9.77
CA ASN A 134 -13.03 -28.88 8.77
C ASN A 134 -14.12 -29.93 9.05
N SER A 135 -14.04 -30.72 10.12
CA SER A 135 -14.94 -31.87 10.36
C SER A 135 -16.10 -31.65 11.33
N ASN A 136 -16.23 -30.46 11.93
CA ASN A 136 -17.26 -30.17 12.93
C ASN A 136 -18.53 -29.50 12.36
N ILE A 137 -18.98 -29.90 11.17
CA ILE A 137 -20.41 -29.76 10.79
C ILE A 137 -21.07 -31.10 11.13
N SER A 138 -21.25 -31.35 12.43
CA SER A 138 -22.16 -32.40 12.89
C SER A 138 -23.54 -31.77 13.03
N VAL A 139 -24.39 -32.02 12.03
CA VAL A 139 -25.84 -31.89 12.15
C VAL A 139 -26.28 -32.71 13.36
N THR A 140 -26.70 -32.04 14.42
CA THR A 140 -27.34 -32.65 15.58
C THR A 140 -28.76 -33.06 15.18
N LEU A 141 -28.95 -34.34 14.87
CA LEU A 141 -30.26 -34.97 14.98
C LEU A 141 -30.47 -35.33 16.44
N ASP A 142 -31.65 -34.98 16.93
CA ASP A 142 -32.11 -35.14 18.29
C ASP A 142 -31.99 -36.59 18.77
N ASP A 143 -31.28 -36.82 19.87
CA ASP A 143 -31.49 -37.98 20.73
C ASP A 143 -31.30 -37.55 22.20
N GLU A 144 -32.33 -37.83 22.98
CA GLU A 144 -32.51 -37.40 24.38
C GLU A 144 -31.43 -37.93 25.35
N PRO A 145 -31.17 -37.23 26.47
CA PRO A 145 -30.20 -37.68 27.46
C PRO A 145 -30.81 -38.75 28.39
N MET A 146 -30.29 -39.97 28.31
CA MET A 146 -30.51 -40.99 29.34
C MET A 146 -29.65 -40.68 30.58
N VAL A 147 -30.35 -40.45 31.68
CA VAL A 147 -29.83 -40.32 33.05
C VAL A 147 -29.27 -41.66 33.51
N ASN A 148 -28.04 -41.69 34.05
CA ASN A 148 -27.59 -42.76 34.93
C ASN A 148 -26.93 -42.17 36.20
N PRO A 149 -27.54 -42.37 37.39
CA PRO A 149 -26.99 -41.95 38.66
C PRO A 149 -26.04 -43.01 39.23
N ASN A 150 -25.10 -42.59 40.06
CA ASN A 150 -24.24 -43.39 40.95
C ASN A 150 -22.82 -43.68 40.43
N THR A 151 -21.89 -42.78 40.75
CA THR A 151 -20.67 -43.21 41.47
C THR A 151 -20.43 -42.20 42.59
N GLU A 152 -20.58 -42.71 43.81
CA GLU A 152 -20.53 -42.00 45.08
C GLU A 152 -19.12 -41.49 45.44
N LEU A 153 -19.11 -40.28 46.00
CA LEU A 153 -18.45 -39.87 47.25
C LEU A 153 -17.00 -40.30 47.50
N LYS A 154 -16.11 -39.31 47.42
CA LYS A 154 -15.15 -39.03 48.50
C LYS A 154 -15.30 -37.59 48.96
N GLN A 155 -15.96 -37.41 50.09
CA GLN A 155 -15.87 -36.23 50.95
C GLN A 155 -14.60 -36.37 51.79
N ASP A 156 -13.76 -35.35 51.80
CA ASP A 156 -13.02 -34.92 52.99
C ASP A 156 -13.08 -33.38 53.04
N SER A 157 -13.94 -32.90 53.94
CA SER A 157 -13.88 -31.71 54.80
C SER A 157 -12.49 -31.03 54.84
N GLU A 158 -12.26 -29.72 54.85
CA GLU A 158 -12.86 -28.54 55.49
C GLU A 158 -12.02 -27.37 54.94
N THR A 159 -12.54 -26.26 54.42
CA THR A 159 -12.68 -25.02 55.20
C THR A 159 -13.01 -23.91 54.18
N LYS A 160 -14.12 -23.22 54.37
CA LYS A 160 -14.39 -21.94 53.71
C LYS A 160 -14.98 -21.01 54.76
N PRO A 161 -14.26 -19.92 55.06
CA PRO A 161 -14.87 -18.63 54.74
C PRO A 161 -13.83 -17.65 54.18
N GLN A 162 -13.51 -17.78 52.88
CA GLN A 162 -12.79 -16.71 52.15
C GLN A 162 -13.54 -16.20 50.90
N ILE A 163 -14.73 -16.72 50.61
CA ILE A 163 -15.55 -16.21 49.48
C ILE A 163 -16.37 -15.02 49.97
N MET A 164 -15.70 -13.92 50.34
CA MET A 164 -16.29 -12.58 50.31
C MET A 164 -15.27 -11.47 49.99
N GLN A 165 -13.95 -11.71 50.04
CA GLN A 165 -12.95 -10.69 49.70
C GLN A 165 -12.30 -10.82 48.31
N ASP A 166 -12.23 -12.02 47.73
CA ASP A 166 -11.64 -12.18 46.38
C ASP A 166 -12.56 -11.78 45.22
N LYS A 167 -13.86 -11.63 45.45
CA LYS A 167 -14.79 -11.22 44.38
C LYS A 167 -14.62 -9.76 43.96
N GLN A 168 -14.09 -8.89 44.83
CA GLN A 168 -13.92 -7.47 44.51
C GLN A 168 -12.57 -7.18 43.83
N ALA A 169 -11.50 -7.94 44.14
CA ALA A 169 -10.21 -7.85 43.46
C ALA A 169 -10.23 -8.52 42.07
N ALA A 170 -10.96 -9.63 41.92
CA ALA A 170 -11.14 -10.31 40.63
C ALA A 170 -11.97 -9.46 39.65
N GLN A 171 -13.02 -8.77 40.11
CA GLN A 171 -13.87 -7.93 39.26
C GLN A 171 -13.13 -6.70 38.69
N GLY A 172 -12.24 -6.07 39.46
CA GLY A 172 -11.45 -4.93 38.98
C GLY A 172 -10.40 -5.34 37.93
N GLN A 173 -9.76 -6.50 38.10
CA GLN A 173 -8.80 -7.02 37.13
C GLN A 173 -9.47 -7.59 35.86
N GLU A 174 -10.67 -8.20 35.99
CA GLU A 174 -11.43 -8.69 34.83
C GLU A 174 -11.87 -7.55 33.90
N ILE A 175 -12.27 -6.40 34.44
CA ILE A 175 -12.72 -5.24 33.64
C ILE A 175 -11.54 -4.61 32.89
N VAL A 176 -10.35 -4.53 33.51
CA VAL A 176 -9.12 -4.05 32.84
C VAL A 176 -8.69 -5.03 31.74
N TYR A 177 -8.76 -6.35 32.00
CA TYR A 177 -8.46 -7.37 30.98
C TYR A 177 -9.48 -7.34 29.83
N LYS A 178 -10.77 -7.15 30.10
CA LYS A 178 -11.82 -7.04 29.06
C LYS A 178 -11.65 -5.80 28.19
N GLY A 179 -11.34 -4.65 28.78
CA GLY A 179 -11.08 -3.41 28.02
C GLY A 179 -9.82 -3.51 27.15
N VAL A 180 -8.73 -4.07 27.70
CA VAL A 180 -7.49 -4.31 26.94
C VAL A 180 -7.66 -5.39 25.88
N ALA A 181 -8.41 -6.46 26.15
CA ALA A 181 -8.69 -7.51 25.18
C ALA A 181 -9.55 -7.02 24.02
N TRP A 182 -10.58 -6.20 24.30
CA TRP A 182 -11.36 -5.53 23.26
C TRP A 182 -10.48 -4.61 22.39
N ALA A 183 -9.60 -3.82 23.02
CA ALA A 183 -8.68 -2.95 22.30
C ALA A 183 -7.67 -3.73 21.44
N LYS A 184 -7.14 -4.85 21.98
CA LYS A 184 -6.25 -5.75 21.22
C LYS A 184 -6.97 -6.36 20.01
N GLY A 185 -8.16 -6.92 20.20
CA GLY A 185 -8.94 -7.48 19.09
C GLY A 185 -9.25 -6.44 18.01
N PHE A 186 -9.60 -5.22 18.43
CA PHE A 186 -9.82 -4.11 17.48
C PHE A 186 -8.54 -3.71 16.73
N ILE A 187 -7.39 -3.65 17.40
CA ILE A 187 -6.09 -3.36 16.77
C ILE A 187 -5.69 -4.48 15.82
N ASP A 188 -5.97 -5.74 16.16
CA ASP A 188 -5.66 -6.88 15.31
C ASP A 188 -6.53 -6.87 14.04
N ASP A 189 -7.84 -6.63 14.18
CA ASP A 189 -8.79 -6.52 13.06
C ASP A 189 -8.50 -5.31 12.15
N LEU A 190 -8.21 -4.16 12.75
CA LEU A 190 -7.80 -2.96 12.01
C LEU A 190 -6.43 -3.12 11.38
N GLY A 191 -5.49 -3.75 12.08
CA GLY A 191 -4.13 -3.98 11.63
C GLY A 191 -4.09 -4.87 10.40
N LEU A 192 -4.90 -5.94 10.40
CA LEU A 192 -5.05 -6.82 9.25
C LEU A 192 -5.67 -6.09 8.04
N SER A 193 -6.77 -5.36 8.27
CA SER A 193 -7.45 -4.56 7.24
C SER A 193 -6.51 -3.51 6.63
N PHE A 194 -5.77 -2.80 7.49
CA PHE A 194 -4.76 -1.84 7.10
C PHE A 194 -3.61 -2.49 6.33
N GLY A 195 -3.16 -3.68 6.73
CA GLY A 195 -2.13 -4.44 6.05
C GLY A 195 -2.52 -4.82 4.62
N TRP A 196 -3.74 -5.34 4.43
CA TRP A 196 -4.29 -5.64 3.11
C TRP A 196 -4.42 -4.39 2.24
N ALA A 197 -4.92 -3.30 2.80
CA ALA A 197 -5.05 -2.02 2.10
C ALA A 197 -3.68 -1.47 1.67
N ALA A 198 -2.70 -1.45 2.58
CA ALA A 198 -1.34 -1.00 2.31
C ALA A 198 -0.68 -1.85 1.22
N PHE A 199 -0.80 -3.17 1.31
CA PHE A 199 -0.30 -4.09 0.30
C PHE A 199 -0.95 -3.83 -1.06
N TYR A 200 -2.28 -3.78 -1.11
CA TYR A 200 -3.04 -3.56 -2.34
C TYR A 200 -2.66 -2.24 -3.02
N PHE A 201 -2.78 -1.12 -2.30
CA PHE A 201 -2.53 0.21 -2.88
C PHE A 201 -1.07 0.48 -3.19
N SER A 202 -0.11 -0.18 -2.52
CA SER A 202 1.32 0.03 -2.78
C SER A 202 1.83 -0.89 -3.88
N VAL A 203 1.56 -2.19 -3.76
CA VAL A 203 2.18 -3.20 -4.60
C VAL A 203 1.44 -3.34 -5.93
N ILE A 204 0.10 -3.46 -5.91
CA ILE A 204 -0.68 -3.62 -7.15
C ILE A 204 -0.54 -2.37 -8.02
N THR A 205 -0.71 -1.19 -7.43
CA THR A 205 -0.58 0.09 -8.16
C THR A 205 0.77 0.21 -8.84
N SER A 206 1.86 -0.14 -8.15
CA SER A 206 3.20 -0.07 -8.74
C SER A 206 3.42 -1.15 -9.81
N ILE A 207 2.98 -2.40 -9.59
CA ILE A 207 3.15 -3.49 -10.57
C ILE A 207 2.37 -3.22 -11.85
N TRP A 208 1.21 -2.57 -11.76
CA TRP A 208 0.37 -2.22 -12.90
C TRP A 208 0.61 -0.79 -13.40
N ASN A 209 1.83 -0.27 -13.25
CA ASN A 209 2.28 1.01 -13.80
C ASN A 209 1.34 2.19 -13.48
N GLY A 210 0.86 2.25 -12.24
CA GLY A 210 -0.02 3.31 -11.75
C GLY A 210 -1.51 2.98 -11.83
N GLN A 211 -1.90 1.72 -12.02
CA GLN A 211 -3.31 1.32 -12.05
C GLN A 211 -3.65 0.36 -10.90
N THR A 212 -4.74 0.64 -10.20
CA THR A 212 -5.45 -0.33 -9.35
C THR A 212 -6.55 -1.02 -10.17
N LEU A 213 -7.25 -2.00 -9.61
CA LEU A 213 -8.38 -2.64 -10.29
C LEU A 213 -9.45 -1.61 -10.68
N GLY A 214 -9.89 -0.76 -9.75
CA GLY A 214 -10.90 0.27 -10.02
C GLY A 214 -10.43 1.28 -11.07
N LYS A 215 -9.18 1.74 -10.98
CA LYS A 215 -8.59 2.67 -11.97
C LYS A 215 -8.47 2.05 -13.35
N LYS A 216 -8.10 0.77 -13.41
CA LYS A 216 -8.00 0.01 -14.67
C LYS A 216 -9.35 -0.13 -15.34
N LEU A 217 -10.41 -0.47 -14.59
CA LEU A 217 -11.79 -0.56 -15.09
C LEU A 217 -12.27 0.77 -15.67
N LEU A 218 -11.94 1.89 -15.03
CA LEU A 218 -12.31 3.22 -15.50
C LEU A 218 -11.35 3.80 -16.54
N GLY A 219 -10.29 3.09 -16.91
CA GLY A 219 -9.33 3.53 -17.92
C GLY A 219 -8.52 4.77 -17.51
N ILE A 220 -8.25 4.93 -16.21
CA ILE A 220 -7.43 6.01 -15.66
C ILE A 220 -6.14 5.42 -15.09
N ARG A 221 -5.07 6.22 -15.07
CA ARG A 221 -3.78 5.78 -14.49
C ARG A 221 -3.06 6.90 -13.79
N ILE A 222 -2.29 6.51 -12.79
CA ILE A 222 -1.33 7.36 -12.10
C ILE A 222 -0.07 7.52 -12.95
N VAL A 223 0.47 8.74 -12.98
CA VAL A 223 1.78 9.07 -13.53
C VAL A 223 2.52 9.98 -12.55
N GLN A 224 3.84 9.80 -12.43
CA GLN A 224 4.70 10.63 -11.60
C GLN A 224 5.07 11.92 -12.35
N LEU A 225 5.20 13.04 -11.63
CA LEU A 225 5.46 14.34 -12.25
C LEU A 225 6.84 14.44 -12.91
N ASP A 226 7.78 13.58 -12.52
CA ASP A 226 9.13 13.48 -13.09
C ASP A 226 9.21 12.54 -14.30
N GLY A 227 8.08 11.95 -14.72
CA GLY A 227 8.02 11.01 -15.84
C GLY A 227 8.57 9.60 -15.55
N THR A 228 9.07 9.35 -14.34
CA THR A 228 9.61 8.05 -13.96
C THR A 228 8.50 7.03 -13.67
N PRO A 229 8.78 5.71 -13.79
CA PRO A 229 7.82 4.70 -13.42
C PRO A 229 7.52 4.73 -11.92
N LEU A 230 6.24 4.62 -11.57
CA LEU A 230 5.78 4.72 -10.19
C LEU A 230 6.38 3.62 -9.29
N SER A 231 7.18 4.03 -8.29
CA SER A 231 7.76 3.07 -7.35
C SER A 231 6.75 2.58 -6.32
N VAL A 232 7.08 1.47 -5.65
CA VAL A 232 6.28 0.94 -4.53
C VAL A 232 6.25 1.94 -3.38
N TRP A 233 7.34 2.67 -3.15
CA TRP A 233 7.43 3.67 -2.11
C TRP A 233 6.56 4.90 -2.40
N ASP A 234 6.56 5.38 -3.65
CA ASP A 234 5.70 6.48 -4.07
C ASP A 234 4.22 6.09 -3.94
N SER A 235 3.89 4.84 -4.29
CA SER A 235 2.55 4.28 -4.12
C SER A 235 2.13 4.17 -2.65
N PHE A 236 3.06 3.76 -1.77
CA PHE A 236 2.83 3.70 -0.33
C PHE A 236 2.61 5.09 0.29
N GLY A 237 3.42 6.09 -0.09
CA GLY A 237 3.22 7.48 0.32
C GLY A 237 1.83 8.00 -0.09
N ARG A 238 1.37 7.59 -1.28
CA ARG A 238 0.03 7.94 -1.78
C ARG A 238 -1.07 7.28 -0.98
N TYR A 239 -0.88 6.02 -0.59
CA TYR A 239 -1.78 5.29 0.29
C TYR A 239 -1.89 5.99 1.66
N GLY A 240 -0.77 6.38 2.26
CA GLY A 240 -0.77 7.20 3.48
C GLY A 240 -1.50 8.53 3.31
N GLY A 241 -1.37 9.15 2.14
CA GLY A 241 -2.12 10.34 1.75
C GLY A 241 -3.64 10.15 1.74
N TYR A 242 -4.15 8.94 1.49
CA TYR A 242 -5.59 8.66 1.64
C TYR A 242 -6.03 8.79 3.11
N GLY A 243 -5.21 8.29 4.05
CA GLY A 243 -5.43 8.50 5.48
C GLY A 243 -5.43 9.98 5.87
N ALA A 244 -4.47 10.76 5.35
CA ALA A 244 -4.44 12.21 5.56
C ALA A 244 -5.68 12.93 4.99
N GLY A 245 -6.16 12.49 3.82
CA GLY A 245 -7.41 12.98 3.25
C GLY A 245 -8.64 12.69 4.12
N LEU A 246 -8.69 11.53 4.78
CA LEU A 246 -9.75 11.19 5.74
C LEU A 246 -9.63 12.03 7.00
N ALA A 247 -8.42 12.18 7.55
CA ALA A 247 -8.14 12.98 8.75
C ALA A 247 -8.51 14.46 8.59
N THR A 248 -8.46 14.98 7.36
CA THR A 248 -8.91 16.34 7.02
C THR A 248 -10.41 16.46 6.74
N GLY A 249 -11.21 15.45 7.12
CA GLY A 249 -12.66 15.46 6.94
C GLY A 249 -13.10 15.39 5.47
N LEU A 250 -12.38 14.62 4.65
CA LEU A 250 -12.53 14.54 3.19
C LEU A 250 -12.13 15.81 2.42
N LEU A 251 -11.81 16.92 3.08
CA LEU A 251 -11.44 18.16 2.41
C LEU A 251 -10.22 17.96 1.50
N GLY A 252 -9.23 17.16 1.93
CA GLY A 252 -8.06 16.81 1.11
C GLY A 252 -8.40 16.02 -0.16
N PHE A 253 -9.54 15.33 -0.20
CA PHE A 253 -10.07 14.72 -1.43
C PHE A 253 -10.82 15.73 -2.29
N LEU A 254 -11.62 16.61 -1.66
CA LEU A 254 -12.37 17.65 -2.36
C LEU A 254 -11.47 18.69 -3.05
N GLN A 255 -10.20 18.80 -2.63
CA GLN A 255 -9.19 19.63 -3.29
C GLN A 255 -9.11 19.45 -4.80
N ILE A 256 -9.43 18.26 -5.31
CA ILE A 256 -9.47 17.97 -6.74
C ILE A 256 -10.43 18.85 -7.56
N TYR A 257 -11.47 19.43 -6.93
CA TYR A 257 -12.48 20.24 -7.62
C TYR A 257 -12.00 21.67 -7.90
N TRP A 258 -11.10 22.20 -7.07
CA TRP A 258 -10.58 23.57 -7.18
C TRP A 258 -9.09 23.65 -7.51
N ASP A 259 -8.36 22.54 -7.45
CA ASP A 259 -6.96 22.48 -7.85
C ASP A 259 -6.83 22.54 -9.39
N PRO A 260 -6.02 23.46 -9.97
CA PRO A 260 -5.87 23.60 -11.42
C PRO A 260 -5.40 22.32 -12.12
N ASN A 261 -4.56 21.52 -11.45
CA ASN A 261 -4.02 20.26 -11.95
C ASN A 261 -4.87 19.05 -11.53
N ARG A 262 -6.05 19.30 -10.93
CA ARG A 262 -6.94 18.28 -10.37
C ARG A 262 -6.16 17.30 -9.48
N GLN A 263 -5.30 17.82 -8.59
CA GLN A 263 -4.55 17.00 -7.63
C GLN A 263 -5.23 17.02 -6.26
N ALA A 264 -5.46 15.82 -5.71
CA ALA A 264 -5.86 15.67 -4.32
C ALA A 264 -4.63 15.65 -3.39
N ILE A 265 -4.85 15.69 -2.07
CA ILE A 265 -3.75 15.69 -1.09
C ILE A 265 -2.78 14.51 -1.26
N HIS A 266 -3.31 13.32 -1.52
CA HIS A 266 -2.51 12.12 -1.75
C HIS A 266 -1.70 12.20 -3.05
N ASP A 267 -2.21 12.88 -4.07
CA ASP A 267 -1.50 13.08 -5.34
C ASP A 267 -0.31 14.03 -5.16
N LYS A 268 -0.47 15.06 -4.32
CA LYS A 268 0.57 16.04 -3.99
C LYS A 268 1.67 15.44 -3.13
N ILE A 269 1.32 14.61 -2.14
CA ILE A 269 2.30 13.94 -1.26
C ILE A 269 3.28 13.09 -2.06
N SER A 270 2.82 12.42 -3.12
CA SER A 270 3.67 11.58 -3.95
C SER A 270 4.11 12.23 -5.27
N SER A 271 3.98 13.55 -5.43
CA SER A 271 4.36 14.28 -6.66
C SER A 271 3.82 13.63 -7.93
N THR A 272 2.50 13.46 -8.01
CA THR A 272 1.85 12.64 -9.04
C THR A 272 0.58 13.26 -9.59
N ILE A 273 0.14 12.75 -10.73
CA ILE A 273 -1.13 13.12 -11.39
C ILE A 273 -1.87 11.86 -11.83
N VAL A 274 -3.16 12.01 -12.18
CA VAL A 274 -3.97 10.93 -12.74
C VAL A 274 -4.52 11.36 -14.09
N ILE A 275 -4.17 10.60 -15.11
CA ILE A 275 -4.54 10.85 -16.50
C ILE A 275 -5.61 9.87 -16.97
N ASP A 276 -6.38 10.29 -17.98
CA ASP A 276 -7.26 9.42 -18.74
C ASP A 276 -6.48 8.71 -19.84
N VAL A 277 -6.40 7.38 -19.78
CA VAL A 277 -5.63 6.57 -20.73
C VAL A 277 -6.26 6.57 -22.12
N LYS A 278 -7.59 6.55 -22.22
CA LYS A 278 -8.30 6.51 -23.50
C LYS A 278 -8.13 7.84 -24.24
N LEU A 279 -8.35 8.94 -23.53
CA LEU A 279 -8.19 10.28 -24.10
C LEU A 279 -6.73 10.57 -24.43
N ALA A 280 -5.78 10.17 -23.57
CA ALA A 280 -4.36 10.38 -23.83
C ALA A 280 -3.88 9.63 -25.09
N LYS A 281 -4.33 8.39 -25.29
CA LYS A 281 -4.06 7.65 -26.53
C LYS A 281 -4.67 8.30 -27.76
N ALA A 282 -5.91 8.79 -27.66
CA ALA A 282 -6.56 9.50 -28.77
C ALA A 282 -5.83 10.79 -29.16
N ALA A 283 -5.35 11.55 -28.17
CA ALA A 283 -4.57 12.77 -28.40
C ALA A 283 -3.24 12.47 -29.12
N GLN A 284 -2.56 11.37 -28.76
CA GLN A 284 -1.34 10.94 -29.44
C GLN A 284 -1.56 10.56 -30.91
N HIS A 285 -2.63 9.84 -31.22
CA HIS A 285 -2.95 9.48 -32.59
C HIS A 285 -3.38 10.67 -33.46
N SER A 286 -3.92 11.74 -32.86
CA SER A 286 -4.37 12.93 -33.58
C SER A 286 -3.23 13.88 -34.00
N GLY A 287 -1.97 13.63 -33.62
CA GLY A 287 -0.82 14.51 -33.93
C GLY A 287 -0.91 15.92 -33.33
N ARG A 288 -1.95 16.23 -32.55
CA ARG A 288 -2.14 17.51 -31.86
C ARG A 288 -1.41 17.44 -30.53
N HIS A 289 -0.17 17.90 -30.55
CA HIS A 289 0.73 18.16 -29.42
C HIS A 289 1.04 16.96 -28.51
N ALA A 290 2.25 16.43 -28.70
CA ALA A 290 3.27 16.08 -27.70
C ALA A 290 4.00 14.81 -28.16
N GLY A 291 5.32 14.90 -28.29
CA GLY A 291 6.19 13.81 -28.70
C GLY A 291 6.23 12.67 -27.68
N ILE A 292 5.16 11.87 -27.60
CA ILE A 292 5.07 10.74 -26.69
C ILE A 292 4.37 9.57 -27.38
N ARG A 293 4.99 8.40 -27.24
CA ARG A 293 4.42 7.08 -27.47
C ARG A 293 4.05 6.53 -26.10
N ILE A 294 2.76 6.49 -25.73
CA ILE A 294 2.34 5.69 -24.56
C ILE A 294 2.63 4.23 -24.95
N LYS A 295 3.70 3.64 -24.41
CA LYS A 295 3.96 2.21 -24.60
C LYS A 295 2.72 1.44 -24.15
N SER A 296 2.13 0.70 -25.08
CA SER A 296 1.01 -0.21 -24.78
C SER A 296 1.53 -1.32 -23.85
N ASN A 297 0.63 -1.93 -23.08
CA ASN A 297 0.98 -3.09 -22.23
C ASN A 297 1.58 -4.27 -23.04
N GLU A 298 1.41 -4.28 -24.36
CA GLU A 298 1.97 -5.29 -25.27
C GLU A 298 3.46 -5.10 -25.55
N GLU A 299 4.02 -3.88 -25.41
CA GLU A 299 5.45 -3.62 -25.60
C GLU A 299 6.31 -3.95 -24.36
N ILE A 300 5.69 -4.41 -23.28
CA ILE A 300 6.35 -4.71 -21.99
C ILE A 300 6.17 -6.21 -21.61
N SER A 301 5.55 -7.00 -22.48
CA SER A 301 5.43 -8.46 -22.32
C SER A 301 6.74 -9.17 -22.62
#